data_AF-A0A953ISX4-F1
#
_entry.id   AF-A0A953ISX4-F1
#
_cell.length_a   1.000
_cell.length_b   1.000
_cell.length_c   1.000
_cell.angle_alpha   90.00
_cell.angle_beta   90.00
_cell.angle_gamma   90.00
#
_symmetry.space_group_name_H-M   'P 1'
#
loop_
_entity.id
_entity.type
_entity.pdbx_description
1 polymer ?
#
loop_
_entity_poly.entity_id
_entity_poly.type
_entity_poly.pdbx_seq_one_letter_code
_entity_poly.pdbx_strand_id
1 'polypeptide(L)'
;LIRIGLEHPDIRHEIFYGASDNARGFWDNGNAFRFGYRPKHKAEDFREAAMAAQAKLAADPVGDWYVGGTFCSNEFDADAGKLAQF
;
A
#
# COMPACT_ATOMS: atom_id res chain seq x y z
N LEU A 1 3.13 -12.72 -7.88
CA LEU A 1 2.62 -13.08 -6.55
C LEU A 1 1.62 -14.23 -6.61
N ILE A 2 0.47 -14.09 -7.29
CA ILE A 2 -0.57 -15.15 -7.37
C ILE A 2 -0.03 -16.53 -7.76
N ARG A 3 0.82 -16.63 -8.79
CA ARG A 3 1.45 -17.89 -9.21
C ARG A 3 2.19 -18.62 -8.09
N ILE A 4 2.79 -17.90 -7.13
CA ILE A 4 3.48 -18.52 -5.98
C ILE A 4 2.48 -19.29 -5.12
N GLY A 5 1.32 -18.70 -4.82
CA GLY A 5 0.28 -19.38 -4.03
C GLY A 5 -0.35 -20.57 -4.76
N LEU A 6 -0.32 -20.59 -6.10
CA LEU A 6 -0.88 -21.68 -6.90
C LEU A 6 0.12 -22.81 -7.19
N GLU A 7 1.40 -22.47 -7.38
CA GLU A 7 2.41 -23.39 -7.91
C GLU A 7 3.43 -23.85 -6.86
N HIS A 8 3.60 -23.13 -5.75
CA HIS A 8 4.62 -23.47 -4.76
C HIS A 8 4.17 -24.69 -3.91
N PRO A 9 4.87 -25.83 -3.99
CA PRO A 9 4.40 -27.10 -3.42
C PRO A 9 4.27 -27.08 -1.90
N ASP A 10 5.10 -26.26 -1.24
CA ASP A 10 5.16 -26.16 0.23
C ASP A 10 4.14 -25.18 0.82
N ILE A 11 3.42 -24.41 -0.02
CA ILE A 11 2.42 -23.46 0.47
C ILE A 11 1.10 -24.18 0.73
N ARG A 12 0.52 -23.94 1.92
CA ARG A 12 -0.83 -24.36 2.31
C ARG A 12 -1.68 -23.16 2.66
N HIS A 13 -1.13 -22.27 3.48
CA HIS A 13 -1.69 -20.98 3.82
C HIS A 13 -0.53 -20.02 4.10
N GLU A 14 -0.60 -18.81 3.55
CA GLU A 14 0.43 -17.80 3.78
C GLU A 14 -0.11 -16.39 3.52
N ILE A 15 0.43 -15.39 4.22
CA ILE A 15 0.10 -13.97 4.04
C ILE A 15 1.18 -13.28 3.21
N PHE A 16 0.75 -12.66 2.11
CA PHE A 16 1.57 -11.79 1.26
C PHE A 16 0.86 -10.46 1.02
N TYR A 17 1.63 -9.37 0.99
CA TYR A 17 1.10 -8.06 0.60
C TYR A 17 1.26 -7.87 -0.91
N GLY A 18 0.15 -7.59 -1.60
CA GLY A 18 0.10 -7.40 -3.05
C GLY A 18 0.70 -6.07 -3.52
N ALA A 19 1.98 -5.83 -3.25
CA ALA A 19 2.67 -4.59 -3.59
C ALA A 19 3.92 -4.87 -4.44
N SER A 20 4.24 -3.93 -5.34
CA SER A 20 5.49 -3.97 -6.14
C SER A 20 6.70 -3.48 -5.31
N ASP A 21 7.88 -3.32 -5.95
CA ASP A 21 9.13 -2.90 -5.28
C ASP A 21 9.14 -1.38 -5.02
N ASN A 22 8.18 -0.91 -4.21
CA ASN A 22 7.99 0.50 -3.92
C ASN A 22 8.88 0.92 -2.76
N ALA A 23 9.72 1.94 -2.97
CA ALA A 23 10.63 2.44 -1.93
C ALA A 23 9.88 3.00 -0.71
N ARG A 24 8.65 3.50 -0.91
CA ARG A 24 7.74 4.00 0.13
C ARG A 24 6.61 3.02 0.45
N GLY A 25 6.85 1.71 0.37
CA GLY A 25 5.86 0.70 0.74
C GLY A 25 5.55 0.72 2.24
N PHE A 26 4.31 0.39 2.61
CA PHE A 26 3.87 0.29 4.01
C PHE A 26 4.12 -1.08 4.65
N TRP A 27 4.38 -2.10 3.83
CA TRP A 27 4.35 -3.49 4.27
C TRP A 27 5.71 -4.17 4.15
N ASP A 28 6.03 -5.03 5.13
CA ASP A 28 7.14 -5.96 5.04
C ASP A 28 6.74 -7.18 4.21
N ASN A 29 7.34 -7.31 3.03
CA ASN A 29 7.12 -8.41 2.09
C ASN A 29 8.24 -9.47 2.13
N GLY A 30 9.06 -9.50 3.19
CA GLY A 30 10.14 -10.46 3.38
C GLY A 30 9.70 -11.91 3.17
N ASN A 31 8.49 -12.25 3.59
CA ASN A 31 7.95 -13.59 3.38
C ASN A 31 7.63 -13.90 1.91
N ALA A 32 7.00 -12.98 1.18
CA ALA A 32 6.82 -13.14 -0.26
C ALA A 32 8.17 -13.29 -0.99
N PHE A 33 9.19 -12.54 -0.56
CA PHE A 33 10.55 -12.64 -1.13
C PHE A 33 11.22 -13.99 -0.83
N ARG A 34 10.99 -14.57 0.35
CA ARG A 34 11.45 -15.91 0.74
C ARG A 34 10.89 -16.99 -0.20
N PHE A 35 9.64 -16.85 -0.64
CA PHE A 35 9.00 -17.75 -1.61
C PHE A 35 9.24 -17.36 -3.08
N GLY A 36 10.22 -16.51 -3.36
CA GLY A 36 10.66 -16.20 -4.72
C GLY A 36 9.93 -15.06 -5.41
N TYR A 37 9.10 -14.27 -4.71
CA TYR A 37 8.52 -13.07 -5.29
C TYR A 37 9.61 -12.07 -5.64
N ARG A 38 9.63 -11.61 -6.90
CA ARG A 38 10.54 -10.59 -7.42
C ARG A 38 9.73 -9.60 -8.26
N PRO A 39 9.13 -8.56 -7.63
CA PRO A 39 8.40 -7.53 -8.36
C PRO A 39 9.31 -6.82 -9.36
N LYS A 40 8.76 -6.48 -10.54
CA LYS A 40 9.53 -5.87 -11.65
C LYS A 40 9.32 -4.36 -11.77
N HIS A 41 8.23 -3.84 -11.22
CA HIS A 41 7.83 -2.45 -11.36
C HIS A 41 8.02 -1.70 -10.05
N LYS A 42 8.11 -0.37 -10.14
CA LYS A 42 8.27 0.55 -9.01
C LYS A 42 7.29 1.70 -9.16
N ALA A 43 6.64 2.09 -8.07
CA ALA A 43 5.75 3.26 -8.09
C ALA A 43 6.53 4.57 -8.32
N GLU A 44 7.82 4.59 -7.99
CA GLU A 44 8.70 5.74 -8.15
C GLU A 44 8.80 6.24 -9.59
N ASP A 45 8.67 5.34 -10.57
CA ASP A 45 8.66 5.67 -12.01
C ASP A 45 7.50 6.62 -12.38
N PHE A 46 6.45 6.67 -11.55
CA PHE A 46 5.23 7.45 -11.78
C PHE A 46 5.04 8.59 -10.76
N ARG A 47 6.02 8.83 -9.88
CA ARG A 47 5.87 9.77 -8.76
C ARG A 47 5.43 11.17 -9.21
N GLU A 48 6.09 11.74 -10.22
CA GLU A 48 5.81 13.10 -10.67
C GLU A 48 4.38 13.24 -11.19
N ALA A 49 3.95 12.31 -12.04
CA ALA A 49 2.59 12.29 -12.58
C ALA A 49 1.55 12.10 -11.46
N ALA A 50 1.82 11.21 -10.49
CA ALA A 50 0.93 10.97 -9.36
C ALA A 50 0.81 12.21 -8.46
N MET A 51 1.91 12.88 -8.11
CA MET A 51 1.89 14.09 -7.28
C MET A 51 1.18 15.25 -7.99
N ALA A 52 1.39 15.41 -9.30
CA ALA A 52 0.69 16.42 -10.10
C ALA A 52 -0.82 16.13 -10.20
N ALA A 53 -1.23 14.86 -10.16
CA ALA A 53 -2.63 14.49 -10.09
C ALA A 53 -3.21 14.74 -8.68
N GLN A 54 -2.50 14.35 -7.62
CA GLN A 54 -2.91 14.56 -6.23
C GLN A 54 -3.14 16.04 -5.91
N ALA A 55 -2.28 16.94 -6.40
CA ALA A 55 -2.40 18.38 -6.18
C ALA A 55 -3.70 19.01 -6.74
N LYS A 56 -4.43 18.30 -7.61
CA LYS A 56 -5.72 18.74 -8.16
C LYS A 56 -6.91 18.30 -7.32
N LEU A 57 -6.71 17.39 -6.36
CA LEU A 57 -7.76 16.88 -5.49
C LEU A 57 -7.91 17.75 -4.24
N ALA A 58 -9.10 17.70 -3.62
CA ALA A 58 -9.29 18.29 -2.30
C ALA A 58 -8.47 17.49 -1.27
N ALA A 59 -7.98 18.17 -0.23
CA ALA A 59 -7.28 17.52 0.87
C ALA A 59 -8.22 16.54 1.59
N ASP A 60 -7.70 15.37 1.95
CA ASP A 60 -8.40 14.37 2.75
C ASP A 60 -7.52 13.97 3.95
N PRO A 61 -7.51 14.76 5.04
CA PRO A 61 -6.59 14.52 6.15
C PRO A 61 -6.72 13.15 6.80
N VAL A 62 -7.91 12.55 6.78
CA VAL A 62 -8.14 11.20 7.32
C VAL A 62 -7.58 10.15 6.35
N GLY A 63 -7.91 10.26 5.07
CA GLY A 63 -7.47 9.32 4.05
C GLY A 63 -5.96 9.40 3.76
N ASP A 64 -5.37 10.58 3.88
CA ASP A 64 -3.94 10.80 3.71
C ASP A 64 -3.13 10.25 4.92
N TRP A 65 -3.76 10.12 6.08
CA TRP A 65 -3.12 9.62 7.30
C TRP A 65 -3.14 8.09 7.40
N TYR A 66 -4.25 7.45 7.05
CA TYR A 66 -4.43 6.01 7.20
C TYR A 66 -4.19 5.25 5.90
N VAL A 67 -3.61 4.05 6.01
CA VAL A 67 -3.26 3.20 4.84
C VAL A 67 -4.47 2.78 3.98
N GLY A 68 -5.69 2.90 4.51
CA GLY A 68 -6.92 2.61 3.78
C GLY A 68 -7.37 3.72 2.82
N GLY A 69 -6.71 4.89 2.84
CA GLY A 69 -7.07 6.01 1.98
C GLY A 69 -8.47 6.55 2.30
N THR A 70 -9.17 7.03 1.27
CA THR A 70 -10.51 7.62 1.37
C THR A 70 -11.57 6.70 2.01
N PHE A 71 -11.34 5.39 2.04
CA PHE A 71 -12.21 4.46 2.77
C PHE A 71 -12.22 4.73 4.28
N CYS A 72 -11.11 5.20 4.83
CA CYS A 72 -11.03 5.57 6.24
C CYS A 72 -11.80 6.86 6.55
N SER A 73 -11.96 7.73 5.55
CA SER A 73 -12.71 8.99 5.66
C SER A 73 -14.21 8.76 5.60
N ASN A 74 -14.64 7.65 5.00
CA ASN A 74 -16.05 7.33 4.89
C ASN A 74 -16.64 7.09 6.29
N GLU A 75 -17.68 7.85 6.62
CA GLU A 75 -18.36 7.80 7.93
C GLU A 75 -17.43 8.08 9.13
N PHE A 76 -16.28 8.75 8.92
CA PHE A 76 -15.39 9.13 10.00
C PHE A 76 -16.04 10.18 10.90
N ASP A 77 -16.25 9.84 12.18
CA ASP A 77 -16.93 10.67 13.17
C ASP A 77 -16.03 11.13 14.34
N ALA A 78 -14.77 10.70 14.35
CA ALA A 78 -13.79 11.12 15.34
C ALA A 78 -13.21 12.52 15.05
N ASP A 79 -12.50 13.07 16.03
CA ASP A 79 -11.86 14.39 15.91
C ASP A 79 -10.61 14.31 15.01
N ALA A 80 -10.77 14.69 13.74
CA ALA A 80 -9.69 14.75 12.76
C ALA A 80 -8.56 15.72 13.15
N GLY A 81 -8.82 16.71 14.03
CA GLY A 81 -7.81 17.64 14.53
C GLY A 81 -6.71 16.96 15.37
N LYS A 82 -6.92 15.70 15.77
CA LYS A 82 -5.95 14.91 16.55
C LYS A 82 -5.02 14.04 15.70
N LEU A 83 -5.24 13.94 14.38
CA LEU A 83 -4.41 13.09 13.51
C LEU A 83 -2.94 13.52 13.49
N ALA A 84 -2.66 14.82 13.63
CA ALA A 84 -1.30 15.38 13.59
C ALA A 84 -0.50 15.24 14.92
N GLN A 85 -0.98 14.44 15.89
CA GLN A 85 -0.37 14.33 17.22
C GLN A 85 0.58 13.13 17.41
N PHE A 86 0.88 12.36 16.35
CA PHE A 86 1.76 11.20 16.40
C PHE A 86 2.83 11.22 15.32
#